data_AF-A6GNI0-F1
#
_entry.id   AF-A6GNI0-F1
#
_cell.length_a   1.000
_cell.length_b   1.000
_cell.length_c   1.000
_cell.angle_alpha   90.00
_cell.angle_beta   90.00
_cell.angle_gamma   90.00
#
_symmetry.space_group_name_H-M   'P 1'
#
loop_
_entity.id
_entity.type
_entity.pdbx_description
1 polymer ?
#
loop_
_entity_poly.entity_id
_entity_poly.type
_entity_poly.pdbx_seq_one_letter_code
_entity_poly.pdbx_strand_id
1 'polypeptide(L)'
;MAALLNLPEKPVDPSCGTTIERHIASIHPQHCIGCTLCIKACPVDAIVGSSKRRHAVLAELCTGCELCIPPCPVDCIDMVFMPEFSAWDQTQAHAARTRMQTREIRLERQKEEQAERLEAKAIHKLDELDDTPSPDAAAKKAVVQAALARARARRQAQTP
;
A
#
# COMPACT_ATOMS: atom_id res chain seq x y z
N MET A 1 26.35 15.58 2.68
CA MET A 1 26.58 15.89 1.25
C MET A 1 27.08 17.31 1.03
N ALA A 2 26.59 18.34 1.74
CA ALA A 2 27.08 19.73 1.64
C ALA A 2 28.60 19.87 1.83
N ALA A 3 29.17 19.22 2.86
CA ALA A 3 30.61 19.18 3.09
C ALA A 3 31.44 18.50 1.98
N LEU A 4 30.87 17.52 1.27
CA LEU A 4 31.53 16.83 0.15
C LEU A 4 31.56 17.69 -1.12
N LEU A 5 30.61 18.61 -1.26
CA LEU A 5 30.45 19.46 -2.43
C LEU A 5 30.91 20.91 -2.16
N ASN A 6 31.48 21.20 -0.98
CA ASN A 6 31.81 22.54 -0.50
C ASN A 6 30.64 23.55 -0.62
N LEU A 7 29.41 23.08 -0.43
CA LEU A 7 28.24 23.94 -0.35
C LEU A 7 27.89 24.24 1.11
N PRO A 8 27.36 25.44 1.41
CA PRO A 8 26.81 25.73 2.73
C PRO A 8 25.61 24.82 3.00
N GLU A 9 25.50 24.33 4.23
CA GLU A 9 24.30 23.62 4.67
C GLU A 9 23.12 24.59 4.69
N LYS A 10 22.03 24.20 4.02
CA LYS A 10 20.82 25.02 3.99
C LYS A 10 20.06 24.81 5.31
N PRO A 11 19.74 25.88 6.06
CA PRO A 11 18.93 25.75 7.27
C PRO A 11 17.50 25.31 6.92
N VAL A 12 16.83 24.70 7.89
CA VAL A 12 15.41 24.35 7.78
C VAL A 12 14.58 25.63 7.68
N ASP A 13 13.63 25.67 6.75
CA ASP A 13 12.71 26.78 6.57
C ASP A 13 11.60 26.73 7.65
N PRO A 14 11.53 27.70 8.59
CA PRO A 14 10.54 27.69 9.67
C PRO A 14 9.10 27.92 9.19
N SER A 15 8.89 28.42 7.97
CA SER A 15 7.54 28.56 7.39
C SER A 15 6.89 27.20 7.08
N CYS A 16 7.69 26.14 6.94
CA CYS A 16 7.24 24.77 6.69
C CYS A 16 6.75 24.04 7.95
N GLY A 17 6.77 24.69 9.12
CA GLY A 17 6.35 24.13 10.40
C GLY A 17 7.49 23.95 11.41
N THR A 18 7.16 23.33 12.54
CA THR A 18 8.11 23.06 13.62
C THR A 18 8.55 21.61 13.59
N THR A 19 9.83 21.35 13.80
CA THR A 19 10.34 20.01 13.99
C THR A 19 9.75 19.41 15.26
N ILE A 20 8.92 18.38 15.10
CA ILE A 20 8.39 17.59 16.21
C ILE A 20 9.17 16.30 16.37
N GLU A 21 9.14 15.75 17.57
CA GLU A 21 9.65 14.40 17.81
C GLU A 21 8.82 13.37 17.05
N ARG A 22 9.47 12.28 16.65
CA ARG A 22 8.81 11.19 15.95
C ARG A 22 7.75 10.56 16.84
N HIS A 23 6.50 10.60 16.39
CA HIS A 23 5.41 9.84 16.97
C HIS A 23 5.22 8.54 16.19
N ILE A 24 4.68 7.53 16.87
CA ILE A 24 4.46 6.20 16.33
C ILE A 24 2.96 5.93 16.31
N ALA A 25 2.48 5.27 15.25
CA ALA A 25 1.09 4.87 15.17
C ALA A 25 0.78 3.78 16.23
N SER A 26 -0.32 3.95 16.95
CA SER A 26 -0.86 2.98 17.91
C SER A 26 -2.31 2.66 17.54
N ILE A 27 -2.64 1.38 17.46
CA ILE A 27 -3.99 0.91 17.08
C ILE A 27 -4.72 0.49 18.34
N HIS A 28 -5.88 1.10 18.60
CA HIS A 28 -6.75 0.74 19.72
C HIS A 28 -7.39 -0.63 19.49
N PRO A 29 -6.99 -1.66 20.25
CA PRO A 29 -7.43 -3.03 19.96
C PRO A 29 -8.94 -3.22 20.14
N GLN A 30 -9.58 -2.43 21.00
CA GLN A 30 -11.01 -2.56 21.27
C GLN A 30 -11.90 -2.08 20.10
N HIS A 31 -11.38 -1.19 19.26
CA HIS A 31 -12.11 -0.60 18.13
C HIS A 31 -11.71 -1.18 16.78
N CYS A 32 -10.56 -1.84 16.69
CA CYS A 32 -10.05 -2.40 15.44
C CYS A 32 -10.90 -3.58 14.94
N ILE A 33 -11.59 -3.39 13.81
CA ILE A 33 -12.42 -4.42 13.16
C ILE A 33 -11.63 -5.36 12.22
N GLY A 34 -10.33 -5.12 12.01
CA GLY A 34 -9.50 -5.94 11.12
C GLY A 34 -9.81 -5.76 9.63
N CYS A 35 -10.03 -4.52 9.16
CA CYS A 35 -10.38 -4.20 7.76
C CYS A 35 -9.22 -4.29 6.76
N THR A 36 -7.98 -4.42 7.24
CA THR A 36 -6.70 -4.43 6.47
C THR A 36 -6.35 -3.17 5.67
N LEU A 37 -7.13 -2.10 5.73
CA LEU A 37 -6.87 -0.89 4.94
C LEU A 37 -5.60 -0.15 5.38
N CYS A 38 -5.33 -0.08 6.68
CA CYS A 38 -4.09 0.52 7.21
C CYS A 38 -2.82 -0.26 6.78
N ILE A 39 -2.90 -1.59 6.65
CA ILE A 39 -1.79 -2.43 6.14
C ILE A 39 -1.47 -2.08 4.67
N LYS A 40 -2.49 -1.77 3.87
CA LYS A 40 -2.32 -1.34 2.47
C LYS A 40 -1.75 0.07 2.36
N ALA A 41 -1.96 0.92 3.36
CA ALA A 41 -1.46 2.28 3.37
C ALA A 41 -0.04 2.42 3.92
N CYS A 42 0.39 1.53 4.81
CA CYS A 42 1.72 1.61 5.41
C CYS A 42 2.83 1.35 4.36
N PRO A 43 3.69 2.33 4.03
CA PRO A 43 4.71 2.18 2.99
C PRO A 43 5.87 1.26 3.42
N VAL A 44 6.08 1.08 4.71
CA VAL A 44 7.22 0.34 5.28
C VAL A 44 6.83 -1.01 5.89
N ASP A 45 5.59 -1.47 5.65
CA ASP A 45 5.07 -2.72 6.22
C ASP A 45 5.10 -2.80 7.75
N ALA A 46 5.01 -1.67 8.45
CA ALA A 46 5.07 -1.64 9.93
C ALA A 46 3.80 -2.18 10.61
N ILE A 47 2.71 -2.40 9.88
CA ILE A 47 1.42 -2.86 10.45
C ILE A 47 1.22 -4.33 10.11
N VAL A 48 0.98 -5.14 11.14
CA VAL A 48 0.76 -6.59 11.01
C VAL A 48 -0.63 -6.98 11.50
N GLY A 49 -1.18 -8.05 10.94
CA GLY A 49 -2.45 -8.63 11.32
C GLY A 49 -3.14 -9.31 10.15
N SER A 50 -4.41 -9.66 10.31
CA SER A 50 -5.18 -10.35 9.28
C SER A 50 -6.63 -9.88 9.25
N SER A 51 -7.33 -10.24 8.17
CA SER A 51 -8.74 -9.90 8.01
C SER A 51 -9.56 -10.40 9.21
N LYS A 52 -10.42 -9.54 9.75
CA LYS A 52 -11.28 -9.84 10.91
C LYS A 52 -10.49 -10.12 12.20
N ARG A 53 -9.21 -9.75 12.25
CA ARG A 53 -8.36 -9.78 13.46
C ARG A 53 -7.79 -8.39 13.71
N ARG A 54 -7.53 -8.10 14.99
CA ARG A 54 -6.94 -6.83 15.41
C ARG A 54 -5.54 -6.70 14.83
N HIS A 55 -5.21 -5.53 14.29
CA HIS A 55 -3.88 -5.24 13.79
C HIS A 55 -3.00 -4.67 14.90
N ALA A 56 -1.69 -4.74 14.72
CA ALA A 56 -0.69 -4.16 15.61
C ALA A 56 0.37 -3.42 14.79
N VAL A 57 0.99 -2.40 15.39
CA VAL A 57 2.09 -1.65 14.80
C VAL A 57 3.40 -2.12 15.41
N LEU A 58 4.37 -2.44 14.55
CA LEU A 58 5.74 -2.69 14.93
C LEU A 58 6.44 -1.34 15.09
N ALA A 59 6.57 -0.86 16.32
CA ALA A 59 7.05 0.49 16.63
C ALA A 59 8.44 0.79 16.06
N GLU A 60 9.33 -0.20 16.07
CA GLU A 60 10.67 -0.13 15.48
C GLU A 60 10.68 0.17 13.98
N LEU A 61 9.60 -0.20 13.27
CA LEU A 61 9.49 -0.06 11.82
C LEU A 61 8.69 1.17 11.42
N CYS A 62 7.90 1.73 12.33
CA CYS A 62 7.01 2.83 12.03
C CYS A 62 7.81 4.14 11.88
N THR A 63 7.64 4.77 10.72
CA THR A 63 8.28 6.06 10.41
C THR A 63 7.53 7.27 10.93
N GLY A 64 6.30 7.09 11.43
CA GLY A 64 5.44 8.19 11.85
C GLY A 64 4.83 8.99 10.69
N CYS A 65 4.70 8.41 9.49
CA CYS A 65 4.19 9.11 8.30
C CYS A 65 2.67 9.37 8.26
N GLU A 66 1.91 8.86 9.24
CA GLU A 66 0.46 9.10 9.39
C GLU A 66 -0.46 8.61 8.25
N LEU A 67 0.09 8.05 7.17
CA LEU A 67 -0.67 7.53 6.01
C LEU A 67 -1.71 6.46 6.37
N CYS A 68 -1.56 5.81 7.52
CA CYS A 68 -2.48 4.78 7.99
C CYS A 68 -3.75 5.32 8.66
N ILE A 69 -3.80 6.60 9.05
CA ILE A 69 -4.94 7.21 9.75
C ILE A 69 -6.13 7.40 8.79
N PRO A 70 -6.01 8.12 7.65
CA PRO A 70 -7.15 8.37 6.76
C PRO A 70 -7.91 7.13 6.27
N PRO A 71 -7.26 6.00 5.93
CA PRO A 71 -7.96 4.81 5.44
C PRO A 71 -8.63 3.99 6.55
N CYS A 72 -8.50 4.35 7.84
CA CYS A 72 -9.13 3.64 8.94
C CYS A 72 -10.62 3.99 9.05
N PRO A 73 -11.56 3.09 8.74
CA PRO A 73 -12.99 3.42 8.67
C PRO A 73 -13.65 3.60 10.04
N VAL A 74 -12.94 3.24 11.12
CA VAL A 74 -13.40 3.30 12.52
C VAL A 74 -12.51 4.20 13.37
N ASP A 75 -11.59 4.94 12.71
CA ASP A 75 -10.72 5.93 13.33
C ASP A 75 -10.01 5.48 14.62
N CYS A 76 -9.51 4.24 14.62
CA CYS A 76 -8.92 3.61 15.80
C CYS A 76 -7.39 3.77 15.93
N ILE A 77 -6.78 4.75 15.24
CA ILE A 77 -5.32 4.91 15.17
C ILE A 77 -4.89 6.28 15.68
N ASP A 78 -4.07 6.30 16.71
CA ASP A 78 -3.46 7.52 17.26
C ASP A 78 -1.96 7.57 17.03
N MET A 79 -1.40 8.78 17.02
CA MET A 79 0.04 9.02 17.03
C MET A 79 0.50 9.25 18.45
N VAL A 80 1.29 8.31 18.98
CA VAL A 80 1.79 8.34 20.36
C VAL A 80 3.28 8.58 20.39
N PHE A 81 3.72 9.44 21.30
CA PHE A 81 5.14 9.61 21.58
C PHE A 81 5.66 8.42 22.39
N MET A 82 6.67 7.73 21.87
CA MET A 82 7.34 6.62 22.55
C MET A 82 8.84 6.92 22.61
N PRO A 83 9.37 7.34 23.78
CA PRO A 83 10.78 7.76 23.90
C PRO A 83 11.79 6.70 23.46
N GLU A 84 11.48 5.43 23.75
CA GLU A 84 12.31 4.28 23.38
C GLU A 84 12.45 4.10 21.86
N PHE A 85 11.48 4.60 21.10
CA PHE A 85 11.46 4.59 19.64
C PHE A 85 11.39 6.01 19.08
N SER A 86 11.85 7.06 19.77
CA SER A 86 11.79 8.42 19.20
C SER A 86 13.06 8.75 18.41
N ALA A 87 14.22 8.30 18.91
CA ALA A 87 15.51 8.44 18.25
C ALA A 87 15.48 7.77 16.86
N TRP A 88 15.85 8.53 15.82
CA TRP A 88 15.92 8.06 14.44
C TRP A 88 17.31 8.32 13.88
N ASP A 89 18.08 7.26 13.67
CA ASP A 89 19.42 7.36 13.10
C ASP A 89 19.43 7.18 11.57
N GLN A 90 20.59 7.41 10.96
CA GLN A 90 20.77 7.28 9.52
C GLN A 90 20.59 5.83 9.06
N THR A 91 20.92 4.84 9.88
CA THR A 91 20.78 3.40 9.55
C THR A 91 19.30 3.02 9.45
N GLN A 92 18.49 3.44 10.42
CA GLN A 92 17.04 3.28 10.45
C GLN A 92 16.40 4.00 9.26
N ALA A 93 16.87 5.20 8.91
CA ALA A 93 16.40 5.92 7.73
C ALA A 93 16.62 5.13 6.43
N HIS A 94 17.82 4.56 6.25
CA HIS A 94 18.10 3.70 5.10
C HIS A 94 17.24 2.44 5.11
N ALA A 95 17.10 1.78 6.27
CA ALA A 95 16.29 0.57 6.40
C ALA A 95 14.81 0.83 6.04
N ALA A 96 14.23 1.97 6.45
CA ALA A 96 12.88 2.36 6.08
C ALA A 96 12.74 2.58 4.57
N ARG A 97 13.70 3.28 3.92
CA ARG A 97 13.71 3.44 2.46
C ARG A 97 13.79 2.11 1.74
N THR A 98 14.66 1.20 2.18
CA THR A 98 14.78 -0.14 1.60
C THR A 98 13.48 -0.94 1.72
N ARG A 99 12.79 -0.88 2.87
CA ARG A 99 11.47 -1.54 3.03
C ARG A 99 10.44 -0.99 2.07
N MET A 100 10.37 0.34 1.93
CA MET A 100 9.46 1.00 0.99
C MET A 100 9.70 0.53 -0.44
N GLN A 101 10.95 0.59 -0.91
CA GLN A 101 11.33 0.13 -2.24
C GLN A 101 11.01 -1.36 -2.45
N THR A 102 11.30 -2.20 -1.46
CA THR A 102 11.00 -3.64 -1.52
C THR A 102 9.50 -3.90 -1.59
N ARG A 103 8.70 -3.13 -0.84
CA ARG A 103 7.23 -3.21 -0.88
C ARG A 103 6.71 -2.80 -2.26
N GLU A 104 7.20 -1.72 -2.84
CA GLU A 104 6.77 -1.25 -4.17
C GLU A 104 7.02 -2.33 -5.24
N ILE A 105 8.24 -2.90 -5.26
CA ILE A 105 8.58 -4.01 -6.16
C ILE A 105 7.64 -5.19 -5.95
N ARG A 106 7.36 -5.56 -4.69
CA ARG A 106 6.45 -6.66 -4.36
C ARG A 106 5.02 -6.38 -4.85
N LEU A 107 4.53 -5.15 -4.70
CA LEU A 107 3.17 -4.77 -5.12
C LEU A 107 3.02 -4.74 -6.64
N GLU A 108 4.02 -4.25 -7.38
CA GLU A 108 3.96 -4.26 -8.85
C GLU A 108 3.96 -5.70 -9.36
N ARG A 109 4.85 -6.57 -8.84
CA ARG A 109 4.85 -7.99 -9.19
C ARG A 109 3.50 -8.66 -8.93
N GLN A 110 2.89 -8.40 -7.76
CA GLN A 110 1.58 -8.95 -7.43
C GLN A 110 0.47 -8.46 -8.38
N LYS A 111 0.54 -7.20 -8.81
CA LYS A 111 -0.41 -6.59 -9.74
C LYS A 111 -0.28 -7.23 -11.13
N GLU A 112 0.94 -7.47 -11.60
CA GLU A 112 1.23 -8.17 -12.85
C GLU A 112 0.70 -9.62 -12.80
N GLU A 113 1.10 -10.40 -11.79
CA GLU A 113 0.65 -11.78 -11.57
C GLU A 113 -0.90 -11.88 -11.50
N GLN A 114 -1.54 -10.94 -10.80
CA GLN A 114 -3.00 -10.90 -10.71
C GLN A 114 -3.65 -10.56 -12.06
N ALA A 115 -3.06 -9.67 -12.85
CA ALA A 115 -3.56 -9.31 -14.17
C ALA A 115 -3.50 -10.50 -15.14
N GLU A 116 -2.38 -11.22 -15.16
CA GLU A 116 -2.21 -12.45 -15.95
C GLU A 116 -3.24 -13.51 -15.55
N ARG A 117 -3.40 -13.75 -14.24
CA ARG A 117 -4.37 -14.72 -13.73
C ARG A 117 -5.81 -14.38 -14.11
N LEU A 118 -6.18 -13.10 -14.09
CA LEU A 118 -7.52 -12.65 -14.47
C LEU A 118 -7.76 -12.79 -15.98
N GLU A 119 -6.75 -12.53 -16.80
CA GLU A 119 -6.83 -12.72 -18.25
C GLU A 119 -6.99 -14.21 -18.61
N ALA A 120 -6.18 -15.10 -18.01
CA ALA A 120 -6.32 -16.54 -18.21
C ALA A 120 -7.72 -17.05 -17.81
N LYS A 121 -8.26 -16.59 -16.68
CA LYS A 121 -9.64 -16.91 -16.26
C LYS A 121 -10.70 -16.39 -17.22
N ALA A 122 -10.50 -15.21 -17.81
CA ALA A 122 -11.43 -14.63 -18.76
C ALA A 122 -11.42 -15.40 -20.10
N ILE A 123 -10.25 -15.82 -20.58
CA ILE A 123 -10.11 -16.67 -21.78
C ILE A 123 -10.84 -18.00 -21.58
N HIS A 124 -10.52 -18.72 -20.50
CA HIS A 124 -11.20 -19.98 -20.19
C HIS A 124 -12.72 -19.80 -20.06
N LYS A 125 -13.18 -18.67 -19.52
CA LYS A 125 -14.63 -18.42 -19.41
C LYS A 125 -15.28 -18.19 -20.76
N LEU A 126 -14.56 -17.63 -21.74
CA LEU A 126 -15.07 -17.50 -23.11
C LEU A 126 -15.18 -18.88 -23.77
N ASP A 127 -14.13 -19.70 -23.68
CA ASP A 127 -14.12 -21.07 -24.24
C ASP A 127 -15.28 -21.91 -23.66
N GLU A 128 -15.48 -21.88 -22.34
CA GLU A 128 -16.59 -22.57 -21.67
C GLU A 128 -17.97 -22.13 -22.20
N LEU A 129 -18.14 -20.84 -22.49
CA LEU A 129 -19.39 -20.30 -23.03
C LEU A 129 -19.55 -20.60 -24.53
N ASP A 130 -18.47 -20.85 -25.27
CA ASP A 130 -18.48 -21.31 -26.66
C ASP A 130 -18.91 -22.78 -26.75
N ASP A 131 -18.42 -23.63 -25.83
CA ASP A 131 -18.73 -25.06 -25.81
C ASP A 131 -20.13 -25.39 -25.26
N THR A 132 -20.70 -24.53 -24.40
CA THR A 132 -22.00 -24.77 -23.77
C THR A 132 -23.08 -23.77 -24.22
N PRO A 133 -23.94 -24.13 -25.21
CA PRO A 133 -25.02 -23.25 -25.62
C PRO A 133 -26.06 -23.13 -24.50
N SER A 134 -26.18 -21.91 -23.97
CA SER A 134 -27.18 -21.49 -23.01
C SER A 134 -27.92 -20.27 -23.57
N PRO A 135 -29.23 -20.08 -23.28
CA PRO A 135 -29.97 -18.90 -23.73
C PRO A 135 -29.28 -17.56 -23.35
N ASP A 136 -28.51 -17.53 -22.25
CA ASP A 136 -27.79 -16.34 -21.80
C ASP A 136 -26.32 -16.27 -22.29
N ALA A 137 -25.83 -17.26 -23.05
CA ALA A 137 -24.42 -17.39 -23.37
C ALA A 137 -23.88 -16.17 -24.14
N ALA A 138 -24.63 -15.67 -25.12
CA ALA A 138 -24.25 -14.48 -25.89
C ALA A 138 -24.11 -13.23 -25.01
N ALA A 139 -25.04 -13.01 -24.09
CA ALA A 139 -25.00 -11.88 -23.15
C ALA A 139 -23.79 -12.00 -22.20
N LYS A 140 -23.52 -13.19 -21.66
CA LYS A 140 -22.37 -13.45 -20.78
C LYS A 140 -21.03 -13.24 -21.51
N LYS A 141 -20.91 -13.68 -22.78
CA LYS A 141 -19.72 -13.45 -23.62
C LYS A 141 -19.46 -11.96 -23.84
N ALA A 142 -20.50 -11.21 -24.20
CA ALA A 142 -20.39 -9.77 -24.42
C ALA A 142 -19.85 -9.04 -23.16
N VAL A 143 -20.30 -9.44 -21.97
CA VAL A 143 -19.80 -8.88 -20.69
C VAL A 143 -18.31 -9.20 -20.48
N VAL A 144 -17.89 -10.45 -20.70
CA VAL A 144 -16.49 -10.87 -20.53
C VAL A 144 -15.58 -10.19 -21.55
N GLN A 145 -15.98 -10.12 -22.82
CA GLN A 145 -15.24 -9.41 -23.87
C GLN A 145 -15.11 -7.92 -23.59
N ALA A 146 -16.20 -7.27 -23.14
CA ALA A 146 -16.16 -5.87 -22.74
C ALA A 146 -15.24 -5.65 -21.53
N ALA A 147 -15.17 -6.60 -20.58
CA ALA A 147 -14.24 -6.54 -19.46
C ALA A 147 -12.78 -6.67 -19.91
N LEU A 148 -12.46 -7.58 -20.83
CA LEU A 148 -11.14 -7.73 -21.44
C LEU A 148 -10.72 -6.48 -22.22
N ALA A 149 -11.63 -5.89 -23.00
CA ALA A 149 -11.37 -4.66 -23.75
C ALA A 149 -11.02 -3.49 -22.80
N ARG A 150 -11.79 -3.31 -21.71
CA ARG A 150 -11.50 -2.31 -20.67
C ARG A 150 -10.16 -2.56 -19.98
N ALA A 151 -9.82 -3.81 -19.69
CA ALA A 151 -8.54 -4.16 -19.08
C ALA A 151 -7.35 -3.85 -20.00
N ARG A 152 -7.47 -4.15 -21.31
CA ARG A 152 -6.45 -3.82 -22.32
C ARG A 152 -6.27 -2.30 -22.47
N ALA A 153 -7.36 -1.54 -22.53
CA ALA A 153 -7.30 -0.08 -22.60
C ALA A 153 -6.61 0.54 -21.37
N ARG A 154 -6.87 0.03 -20.16
CA ARG A 154 -6.20 0.49 -18.93
C ARG A 154 -4.69 0.19 -18.93
N ARG A 155 -4.26 -0.93 -19.52
CA ARG A 155 -2.83 -1.27 -19.66
C ARG A 155 -2.11 -0.35 -20.66
N GLN A 156 -2.75 -0.06 -21.79
CA GLN A 156 -2.23 0.90 -22.78
C GLN A 156 -2.08 2.31 -22.18
N ALA A 157 -3.00 2.73 -21.31
CA ALA A 157 -2.93 4.02 -20.62
C ALA A 157 -1.92 4.06 -19.45
N GLN A 158 -1.40 2.91 -19.00
CA GLN A 158 -0.42 2.79 -17.90
C GLN A 158 1.01 2.52 -18.39
N THR A 159 1.21 2.30 -19.69
CA THR A 159 2.55 2.16 -20.28
C THR A 159 3.10 3.58 -20.48
N PRO A 160 4.28 3.92 -19.93
CA PRO A 160 4.85 5.27 -20.01
C PRO A 160 5.22 5.68 -21.43
#